data_AF-A0A1H7QMQ1-F1
#
_entry.id   AF-A0A1H7QMQ1-F1
#
_cell.length_a   1.000
_cell.length_b   1.000
_cell.length_c   1.000
_cell.angle_alpha   90.00
_cell.angle_beta   90.00
_cell.angle_gamma   90.00
#
_symmetry.space_group_name_H-M   'P 1'
#
loop_
_entity.id
_entity.type
_entity.pdbx_description
1 polymer ?
#
loop_
_entity_poly.entity_id
_entity_poly.type
_entity_poly.pdbx_seq_one_letter_code
_entity_poly.pdbx_strand_id
1 'polypeptide(L)'
;MGRRSRIARMDNVRPDRLRVLLDTVLAALDERLDGRQVAGRAHLSRFHFDRLLSAGLGEAPAAFRRRLLLERAAWRLSRGSSVTDAGFEAAYDSTEAFSRAFRRAFGRPPSGFVARAEDFRLPAPNGVHFHPPAGLLVTGDVSEIAMDLTDRLIDHDDWLTGRLLDSACGLTGEQLDREVRPGHTVLAFDGPEPTVRHMLDRLVWTKEVWSAAIAGRDLPAGGDRSLEGLRSRWDRASADFRALVHDIRRRNAWNDTFVDALCDPVQSFTLGGVIAHVLTFAAHRRQVLAEALSELGVVDVAPTCPLEWERARLAARPHTPAQLRGAEEAR
;
A
#
# COMPACT_ATOMS: atom_id res chain seq x y z
N MET A 1 7.26 36.52 25.39
CA MET A 1 6.03 35.93 25.96
C MET A 1 5.04 35.77 24.80
N GLY A 2 4.96 34.66 24.08
CA GLY A 2 4.34 33.40 24.47
C GLY A 2 3.39 32.94 23.34
N ARG A 3 3.86 32.08 22.42
CA ARG A 3 3.04 31.34 21.43
C ARG A 3 3.78 30.06 20.99
N ARG A 4 3.84 29.08 21.88
CA ARG A 4 4.20 27.68 21.56
C ARG A 4 3.41 26.80 22.51
N SER A 5 2.32 26.18 22.07
CA SER A 5 1.65 25.04 22.73
C SER A 5 0.39 24.60 21.96
N ARG A 6 0.55 23.83 20.87
CA ARG A 6 -0.54 22.95 20.38
C ARG A 6 -0.10 21.83 19.39
N ILE A 7 1.17 21.39 19.43
CA ILE A 7 1.68 20.35 18.50
C ILE A 7 2.03 19.03 19.23
N ALA A 8 2.17 19.02 20.56
CA ALA A 8 2.69 17.85 21.30
C ALA A 8 1.65 16.82 21.78
N ARG A 9 0.61 16.47 20.98
CA ARG A 9 -0.43 15.52 21.45
C ARG A 9 -0.66 14.27 20.59
N MET A 10 -0.02 14.17 19.43
CA MET A 10 -0.12 12.96 18.58
C MET A 10 0.80 11.82 19.03
N ASP A 11 1.79 12.09 19.89
CA ASP A 11 2.87 11.14 20.20
C ASP A 11 2.47 9.94 21.10
N ASN A 12 1.26 9.90 21.66
CA ASN A 12 0.94 8.99 22.78
C ASN A 12 -0.04 7.84 22.45
N VAL A 13 -0.39 7.63 21.17
CA VAL A 13 -1.21 6.48 20.76
C VAL A 13 -0.45 5.67 19.72
N ARG A 14 -0.04 4.45 20.10
CA ARG A 14 0.61 3.48 19.19
C ARG A 14 -0.25 3.30 17.91
N PRO A 15 0.33 3.34 16.69
CA PRO A 15 -0.42 3.20 15.44
C PRO A 15 -1.33 1.98 15.40
N ASP A 16 -0.86 0.84 15.92
CA ASP A 16 -1.65 -0.40 16.00
C ASP A 16 -2.83 -0.29 16.97
N ARG A 17 -2.69 0.47 18.06
CA ARG A 17 -3.78 0.70 19.01
C ARG A 17 -4.83 1.65 18.44
N LEU A 18 -4.44 2.70 17.73
CA LEU A 18 -5.40 3.59 17.07
C LEU A 18 -6.19 2.84 16.01
N ARG A 19 -5.53 1.97 15.24
CA ARG A 19 -6.19 1.10 14.25
C ARG A 19 -7.25 0.19 14.88
N VAL A 20 -6.91 -0.54 15.94
CA VAL A 20 -7.87 -1.40 16.66
C VAL A 20 -9.05 -0.59 17.20
N LEU A 21 -8.80 0.61 17.72
CA LEU A 21 -9.88 1.50 18.20
C LEU A 21 -10.76 2.00 17.04
N LEU A 22 -10.16 2.34 15.88
CA LEU A 22 -10.88 2.74 14.67
C LEU A 22 -11.71 1.60 14.09
N ASP A 23 -11.19 0.38 14.03
CA ASP A 23 -11.91 -0.82 13.60
C ASP A 23 -13.14 -1.08 14.50
N THR A 24 -12.98 -0.86 15.81
CA THR A 24 -14.06 -0.98 16.78
C THR A 24 -15.15 0.07 16.53
N VAL A 25 -14.77 1.32 16.20
CA VAL A 25 -15.73 2.37 15.85
C VAL A 25 -16.43 2.07 14.52
N LEU A 26 -15.71 1.55 13.52
CA LEU A 26 -16.27 1.15 12.24
C LEU A 26 -17.37 0.10 12.40
N ALA A 27 -17.10 -0.99 13.11
CA ALA A 27 -18.10 -2.02 13.39
C ALA A 27 -19.34 -1.45 14.10
N ALA A 28 -19.15 -0.44 14.95
CA ALA A 28 -20.24 0.23 15.65
C ALA A 28 -21.02 1.26 14.81
N LEU A 29 -20.52 1.69 13.65
CA LEU A 29 -21.26 2.58 12.75
C LEU A 29 -22.49 1.88 12.16
N ASP A 30 -22.38 0.58 11.91
CA ASP A 30 -23.45 -0.21 11.29
C ASP A 30 -24.44 -0.77 12.31
N GLU A 31 -23.99 -1.06 13.53
CA GLU A 31 -24.79 -1.78 14.53
C GLU A 31 -25.58 -0.89 15.51
N ARG A 32 -25.57 0.44 15.36
CA ARG A 32 -26.20 1.42 16.30
C ARG A 32 -25.83 1.20 17.78
N LEU A 33 -24.62 0.71 18.06
CA LEU A 33 -24.17 0.43 19.41
C LEU A 33 -24.00 1.70 20.24
N ASP A 34 -24.34 1.63 21.53
CA ASP A 34 -24.04 2.67 22.49
C ASP A 34 -22.54 2.71 22.82
N GLY A 35 -22.03 3.84 23.30
CA GLY A 35 -20.59 3.98 23.53
C GLY A 35 -20.02 3.00 24.58
N ARG A 36 -20.84 2.44 25.48
CA ARG A 36 -20.38 1.41 26.43
C ARG A 36 -20.16 0.08 25.72
N GLN A 37 -21.06 -0.30 24.82
CA GLN A 37 -20.94 -1.49 23.99
C GLN A 37 -19.71 -1.41 23.07
N VAL A 38 -19.47 -0.23 22.46
CA VAL A 38 -18.27 0.00 21.63
C VAL A 38 -16.99 -0.13 22.47
N ALA A 39 -16.93 0.50 23.65
CA ALA A 39 -15.76 0.40 24.52
C ALA A 39 -15.51 -1.04 25.01
N GLY A 40 -16.58 -1.79 25.30
CA GLY A 40 -16.52 -3.18 25.72
C GLY A 40 -15.87 -4.11 24.69
N ARG A 41 -16.06 -3.85 23.38
CA ARG A 41 -15.40 -4.60 22.29
C ARG A 41 -13.89 -4.40 22.26
N ALA A 42 -13.42 -3.25 22.72
CA ALA A 42 -11.98 -2.99 22.88
C ALA A 42 -11.44 -3.44 24.25
N HIS A 43 -12.25 -4.14 25.07
CA HIS A 43 -11.94 -4.48 26.46
C HIS A 43 -11.58 -3.27 27.34
N LEU A 44 -12.22 -2.12 27.08
CA LEU A 44 -11.96 -0.87 27.78
C LEU A 44 -13.23 -0.34 28.48
N SER A 45 -13.04 0.39 29.57
CA SER A 45 -14.11 1.21 30.11
C SER A 45 -14.44 2.35 29.16
N ARG A 46 -15.70 2.81 29.15
CA ARG A 46 -16.16 3.93 28.31
C ARG A 46 -15.27 5.16 28.46
N PHE A 47 -14.94 5.52 29.70
CA PHE A 47 -14.10 6.68 30.00
C PHE A 47 -12.70 6.53 29.41
N HIS A 48 -12.09 5.34 29.55
CA HIS A 48 -10.74 5.11 29.02
C HIS A 48 -10.73 5.07 27.49
N PHE A 49 -11.74 4.45 26.88
CA PHE A 49 -11.94 4.41 25.43
C PHE A 49 -12.10 5.82 24.84
N ASP A 50 -13.01 6.63 25.39
CA ASP A 50 -13.23 7.99 24.92
C ASP A 50 -11.98 8.86 25.08
N ARG A 51 -11.23 8.69 26.18
CA ARG A 51 -9.97 9.41 26.41
C ARG A 51 -8.90 9.05 25.37
N LEU A 52 -8.71 7.75 25.09
CA LEU A 52 -7.73 7.29 24.12
C LEU A 52 -8.08 7.71 22.69
N LEU A 53 -9.36 7.55 22.30
CA LEU A 53 -9.83 8.00 21.00
C LEU A 53 -9.73 9.51 20.84
N SER A 54 -10.13 10.29 21.85
CA SER A 54 -10.03 11.75 21.77
C SER A 54 -8.58 12.21 21.68
N ALA A 55 -7.67 11.53 22.39
CA ALA A 55 -6.24 11.81 22.32
C ALA A 55 -5.66 11.48 20.94
N GLY A 56 -6.05 10.35 20.34
CA GLY A 56 -5.57 9.94 19.02
C GLY A 56 -6.22 10.67 17.84
N LEU A 57 -7.49 11.07 17.96
CA LEU A 57 -8.27 11.68 16.87
C LEU A 57 -8.38 13.20 16.97
N GLY A 58 -7.97 13.82 18.07
CA GLY A 58 -8.12 15.26 18.28
C GLY A 58 -9.57 15.78 18.28
N GLU A 59 -10.57 14.88 18.28
CA GLU A 59 -11.99 15.18 18.37
C GLU A 59 -12.72 14.17 19.27
N ALA A 60 -13.86 14.57 19.83
CA ALA A 60 -14.64 13.69 20.69
C ALA A 60 -15.24 12.51 19.89
N PRO A 61 -15.31 11.28 20.44
CA PRO A 61 -15.79 10.10 19.71
C PRO A 61 -17.20 10.25 19.12
N ALA A 62 -18.10 10.93 19.84
CA ALA A 62 -19.44 11.22 19.35
C ALA A 62 -19.46 12.27 18.22
N ALA A 63 -18.51 13.20 18.20
CA ALA A 63 -18.35 14.13 17.07
C ALA A 63 -17.78 13.40 15.84
N PHE A 64 -16.74 12.58 16.05
CA PHE A 64 -16.16 11.72 15.02
C PHE A 64 -17.20 10.83 14.35
N ARG A 65 -17.96 10.04 15.15
CA ARG A 65 -19.02 9.16 14.66
C ARG A 65 -20.07 9.91 13.85
N ARG A 66 -20.56 11.04 14.36
CA ARG A 66 -21.57 11.86 13.66
C ARG A 66 -21.04 12.39 12.33
N ARG A 67 -19.78 12.83 12.29
CA ARG A 67 -19.14 13.31 11.06
C ARG A 67 -19.08 12.21 10.00
N LEU A 68 -18.56 11.03 10.35
CA LEU A 68 -18.49 9.88 9.43
C LEU A 68 -19.86 9.44 8.91
N LEU A 69 -20.89 9.43 9.76
CA LEU A 69 -22.25 9.11 9.35
C LEU A 69 -22.86 10.14 8.40
N LEU A 70 -22.56 11.43 8.60
CA LEU A 70 -22.97 12.50 7.69
C LEU A 70 -22.23 12.42 6.34
N GLU A 71 -20.94 12.11 6.34
CA GLU A 71 -20.16 11.86 5.11
C GLU A 71 -20.72 10.65 4.33
N ARG A 72 -21.07 9.56 5.03
CA ARG A 72 -21.75 8.40 4.43
C ARG A 72 -23.11 8.75 3.84
N ALA A 73 -23.92 9.52 4.57
CA ALA A 73 -25.23 9.96 4.09
C ALA A 73 -25.11 10.86 2.86
N ALA A 74 -24.15 11.79 2.84
CA ALA A 74 -23.84 12.63 1.69
C ALA A 74 -23.47 11.80 0.46
N TRP A 75 -22.60 10.80 0.63
CA TRP A 75 -22.24 9.87 -0.44
C TRP A 75 -23.48 9.13 -0.99
N ARG A 76 -24.33 8.59 -0.11
CA ARG A 76 -25.56 7.89 -0.50
C ARG A 76 -26.58 8.76 -1.23
N LEU A 77 -26.80 9.98 -0.75
CA LEU A 77 -27.69 10.96 -1.40
C LEU A 77 -27.21 11.26 -2.82
N SER A 78 -25.90 11.41 -3.02
CA SER A 78 -25.33 11.65 -4.35
C SER A 78 -25.54 10.48 -5.34
N ARG A 79 -25.88 9.29 -4.83
CA ARG A 79 -26.19 8.08 -5.60
C ARG A 79 -27.68 7.78 -5.67
N GLY A 80 -28.54 8.73 -5.27
CA GLY A 80 -29.99 8.62 -5.40
C GLY A 80 -30.70 7.95 -4.23
N SER A 81 -30.01 7.71 -3.10
CA SER A 81 -30.73 7.30 -1.87
C SER A 81 -31.72 8.39 -1.44
N SER A 82 -32.86 8.00 -0.89
CA SER A 82 -33.83 8.95 -0.36
C SER A 82 -33.25 9.68 0.87
N VAL A 83 -33.73 10.89 1.13
CA VAL A 83 -33.38 11.65 2.35
C VAL A 83 -33.76 10.89 3.62
N THR A 84 -34.85 10.13 3.56
CA THR A 84 -35.32 9.30 4.66
C THR A 84 -34.35 8.17 4.97
N ASP A 85 -33.95 7.40 3.97
CA ASP A 85 -33.05 6.25 4.15
C ASP A 85 -31.67 6.72 4.63
N ALA A 86 -31.13 7.77 3.99
CA ALA A 86 -29.86 8.36 4.37
C ALA A 86 -29.87 8.90 5.81
N GLY A 87 -30.98 9.50 6.25
CA GLY A 87 -31.13 9.99 7.62
C GLY A 87 -31.21 8.86 8.65
N PHE A 88 -31.97 7.80 8.37
CA PHE A 88 -32.11 6.65 9.25
C PHE A 88 -30.78 5.92 9.47
N GLU A 89 -30.01 5.71 8.40
CA GLU A 89 -28.69 5.08 8.45
C GLU A 89 -27.60 5.96 9.06
N ALA A 90 -27.79 7.29 9.01
CA ALA A 90 -26.96 8.22 9.75
C ALA A 90 -27.34 8.30 11.25
N ALA A 91 -28.20 7.39 11.72
CA ALA A 91 -28.68 7.27 13.09
C ALA A 91 -29.46 8.49 13.59
N TYR A 92 -30.31 9.09 12.72
CA TYR A 92 -31.28 10.11 13.10
C TYR A 92 -32.69 9.50 13.16
N ASP A 93 -33.45 9.87 14.20
CA ASP A 93 -34.82 9.40 14.41
C ASP A 93 -35.87 10.17 13.59
N SER A 94 -35.48 11.29 12.96
CA SER A 94 -36.35 12.06 12.06
C SER A 94 -35.58 12.69 10.90
N THR A 95 -36.26 12.81 9.76
CA THR A 95 -35.75 13.48 8.54
C THR A 95 -35.49 14.95 8.76
N GLU A 96 -36.24 15.61 9.65
CA GLU A 96 -36.04 17.00 10.04
C GLU A 96 -34.75 17.20 10.85
N ALA A 97 -34.50 16.33 11.83
CA ALA A 97 -33.26 16.36 12.62
C ALA A 97 -32.03 16.10 11.72
N PHE A 98 -32.13 15.10 10.84
CA PHE A 98 -31.11 14.83 9.83
C PHE A 98 -30.89 16.05 8.91
N SER A 99 -31.94 16.62 8.33
CA SER A 99 -31.83 17.74 7.40
C SER A 99 -31.19 18.98 8.02
N ARG A 100 -31.49 19.27 9.30
CA ARG A 100 -30.84 20.36 10.05
C ARG A 100 -29.35 20.07 10.29
N ALA A 101 -29.01 18.84 10.70
CA ALA A 101 -27.62 18.46 10.93
C ALA A 101 -26.81 18.45 9.63
N PHE A 102 -27.37 17.92 8.55
CA PHE A 102 -26.78 17.87 7.23
C PHE A 102 -26.52 19.29 6.69
N ARG A 103 -27.53 20.18 6.74
CA ARG A 103 -27.37 21.58 6.31
C ARG A 103 -26.31 22.31 7.12
N ARG A 104 -26.21 22.06 8.42
CA ARG A 104 -25.16 22.64 9.27
C ARG A 104 -23.77 22.18 8.85
N ALA A 105 -23.63 20.91 8.47
CA ALA A 105 -22.34 20.34 8.10
C ALA A 105 -21.90 20.71 6.68
N PHE A 106 -22.81 20.62 5.69
CA PHE A 106 -22.51 20.78 4.27
C PHE A 106 -22.90 22.14 3.67
N GLY A 107 -23.55 23.01 4.45
CA GLY A 107 -24.03 24.32 3.99
C GLY A 107 -25.23 24.29 3.04
N ARG A 108 -25.71 23.09 2.65
CA ARG A 108 -26.82 22.88 1.70
C ARG A 108 -27.77 21.78 2.20
N PRO A 109 -29.05 21.78 1.81
CA PRO A 109 -29.99 20.73 2.23
C PRO A 109 -29.62 19.37 1.62
N PRO A 110 -30.08 18.25 2.24
CA PRO A 110 -29.87 16.91 1.69
C PRO A 110 -30.70 16.66 0.42
N SER A 111 -31.81 17.37 0.23
CA SER A 111 -32.64 17.29 -0.98
C SER A 111 -31.86 17.79 -2.19
N GLY A 112 -31.67 16.93 -3.19
CA GLY A 112 -30.90 17.28 -4.40
C GLY A 112 -29.41 17.40 -4.15
N PHE A 113 -28.88 16.82 -3.06
CA PHE A 113 -27.45 16.79 -2.82
C PHE A 113 -26.74 15.94 -3.87
N VAL A 114 -26.00 16.61 -4.75
CA VAL A 114 -25.09 16.00 -5.73
C VAL A 114 -23.66 16.40 -5.33
N ALA A 115 -22.83 15.39 -5.09
CA ALA A 115 -21.42 15.57 -4.74
C ALA A 115 -20.53 15.22 -5.95
N ARG A 116 -19.49 16.02 -6.19
CA ARG A 116 -18.29 15.53 -6.90
C ARG A 116 -17.49 14.61 -5.98
N ALA A 117 -16.49 13.91 -6.52
CA ALA A 117 -15.76 12.83 -5.82
C ALA A 117 -15.19 13.17 -4.43
N GLU A 118 -15.02 14.45 -4.09
CA GLU A 118 -14.51 14.90 -2.78
C GLU A 118 -15.53 15.70 -1.94
N ASP A 119 -16.68 16.09 -2.51
CA ASP A 119 -17.62 17.05 -1.90
C ASP A 119 -18.44 16.46 -0.72
N PHE A 120 -18.35 15.15 -0.50
CA PHE A 120 -19.04 14.47 0.61
C PHE A 120 -18.19 14.36 1.87
N ARG A 121 -16.92 14.81 1.85
CA ARG A 121 -16.03 14.82 3.03
C ARG A 121 -16.16 16.13 3.79
N LEU A 122 -16.24 16.04 5.11
CA LEU A 122 -16.29 17.20 6.01
C LEU A 122 -14.88 17.50 6.53
N PRO A 123 -14.55 18.76 6.87
CA PRO A 123 -13.27 19.08 7.53
C PRO A 123 -13.04 18.20 8.76
N ALA A 124 -11.88 17.53 8.81
CA ALA A 124 -11.54 16.59 9.87
C ALA A 124 -10.17 16.95 10.48
N PRO A 125 -10.08 17.17 11.81
CA PRO A 125 -8.82 17.52 12.45
C PRO A 125 -7.80 16.37 12.51
N ASN A 126 -8.24 15.14 12.23
CA ASN A 126 -7.42 13.92 12.21
C ASN A 126 -7.14 13.35 10.82
N GLY A 127 -7.70 13.96 9.77
CA GLY A 127 -7.60 13.41 8.41
C GLY A 127 -8.25 12.04 8.24
N VAL A 128 -9.11 11.62 9.19
CA VAL A 128 -9.87 10.37 9.10
C VAL A 128 -11.26 10.67 8.54
N HIS A 129 -11.59 10.08 7.40
CA HIS A 129 -12.86 10.28 6.69
C HIS A 129 -13.54 8.96 6.35
N PHE A 130 -14.84 9.00 6.11
CA PHE A 130 -15.56 7.91 5.48
C PHE A 130 -15.00 7.66 4.08
N HIS A 131 -14.63 6.41 3.81
CA HIS A 131 -14.19 5.95 2.51
C HIS A 131 -15.21 4.94 1.97
N PRO A 132 -16.00 5.32 0.96
CA PRO A 132 -16.98 4.41 0.38
C PRO A 132 -16.33 3.10 -0.13
N PRO A 133 -17.06 1.97 -0.11
CA PRO A 133 -18.45 1.84 0.34
C PRO A 133 -18.61 1.66 1.87
N ALA A 134 -17.57 1.21 2.59
CA ALA A 134 -17.68 0.84 4.01
C ALA A 134 -16.37 0.99 4.82
N GLY A 135 -15.40 1.76 4.31
CA GLY A 135 -14.08 1.92 4.94
C GLY A 135 -13.86 3.29 5.59
N LEU A 136 -12.66 3.47 6.12
CA LEU A 136 -12.12 4.77 6.49
C LEU A 136 -10.90 5.09 5.64
N LEU A 137 -10.82 6.33 5.20
CA LEU A 137 -9.59 6.92 4.70
C LEU A 137 -8.89 7.52 5.91
N VAL A 138 -7.66 7.07 6.18
CA VAL A 138 -6.75 7.73 7.12
C VAL A 138 -5.69 8.39 6.27
N THR A 139 -5.69 9.72 6.19
CA THR A 139 -4.61 10.41 5.47
C THR A 139 -3.31 10.20 6.24
N GLY A 140 -2.28 9.67 5.58
CA GLY A 140 -0.98 9.44 6.20
C GLY A 140 -0.38 10.73 6.73
N ASP A 141 0.28 10.65 7.89
CA ASP A 141 1.06 11.76 8.42
C ASP A 141 2.23 12.04 7.45
N VAL A 142 2.34 13.28 6.96
CA VAL A 142 3.38 13.69 5.99
C VAL A 142 4.78 13.67 6.66
N SER A 143 4.85 13.38 7.97
CA SER A 143 6.03 13.56 8.81
C SER A 143 6.90 12.31 9.06
N GLU A 144 6.50 11.10 8.65
CA GLU A 144 7.42 9.95 8.60
C GLU A 144 7.78 9.71 7.15
N ILE A 145 9.06 9.86 6.77
CA ILE A 145 9.64 9.71 5.41
C ILE A 145 8.81 8.73 4.59
N ALA A 146 7.80 9.26 3.89
CA ALA A 146 6.84 8.45 3.18
C ALA A 146 7.61 7.86 2.01
N MET A 147 7.69 6.53 1.95
CA MET A 147 8.28 5.89 0.78
C MET A 147 7.53 6.36 -0.45
N ASP A 148 8.28 6.74 -1.48
CA ASP A 148 7.71 7.03 -2.77
C ASP A 148 7.10 5.75 -3.36
N LEU A 149 6.10 5.89 -4.24
CA LEU A 149 5.51 4.74 -4.92
C LEU A 149 6.56 3.95 -5.70
N THR A 150 7.51 4.63 -6.36
CA THR A 150 8.58 3.96 -7.11
C THR A 150 9.50 3.16 -6.18
N ASP A 151 9.82 3.66 -4.98
CA ASP A 151 10.58 2.91 -3.98
C ASP A 151 9.82 1.65 -3.52
N ARG A 152 8.50 1.75 -3.31
CA ARG A 152 7.68 0.57 -2.95
C ARG A 152 7.73 -0.50 -4.03
N LEU A 153 7.60 -0.12 -5.29
CA LEU A 153 7.58 -1.07 -6.40
C LEU A 153 8.94 -1.75 -6.58
N ILE A 154 10.04 -0.99 -6.47
CA ILE A 154 11.40 -1.50 -6.62
C ILE A 154 11.80 -2.37 -5.44
N ASP A 155 11.53 -1.94 -4.22
CA ASP A 155 11.88 -2.71 -3.02
C ASP A 155 11.07 -4.01 -2.96
N HIS A 156 9.83 -4.02 -3.44
CA HIS A 156 9.05 -5.25 -3.59
C HIS A 156 9.58 -6.15 -4.72
N ASP A 157 10.04 -5.57 -5.82
CA ASP A 157 10.70 -6.30 -6.92
C ASP A 157 11.96 -7.02 -6.44
N ASP A 158 12.83 -6.29 -5.75
CA ASP A 158 14.05 -6.79 -5.12
C ASP A 158 13.75 -7.91 -4.12
N TRP A 159 12.89 -7.61 -3.14
CA TRP A 159 12.56 -8.55 -2.07
C TRP A 159 11.96 -9.86 -2.60
N LEU A 160 10.93 -9.81 -3.44
CA LEU A 160 10.26 -11.04 -3.88
C LEU A 160 11.14 -11.85 -4.84
N THR A 161 11.91 -11.21 -5.72
CA THR A 161 12.85 -11.95 -6.59
C THR A 161 13.92 -12.66 -5.76
N GLY A 162 14.50 -11.97 -4.78
CA GLY A 162 15.46 -12.57 -3.84
C GLY A 162 14.84 -13.75 -3.10
N ARG A 163 13.60 -13.62 -2.61
CA ARG A 163 12.88 -14.72 -1.96
C ARG A 163 12.63 -15.92 -2.88
N LEU A 164 12.28 -15.68 -4.15
CA LEU A 164 12.07 -16.76 -5.12
C LEU A 164 13.38 -17.48 -5.48
N LEU A 165 14.49 -16.74 -5.58
CA LEU A 165 15.84 -17.31 -5.70
C LEU A 165 16.17 -18.20 -4.48
N ASP A 166 15.93 -17.70 -3.27
CA ASP A 166 16.20 -18.45 -2.03
C ASP A 166 15.33 -19.71 -1.93
N SER A 167 14.05 -19.61 -2.31
CA SER A 167 13.13 -20.75 -2.38
C SER A 167 13.59 -21.82 -3.39
N ALA A 168 14.21 -21.41 -4.50
CA ALA A 168 14.70 -22.34 -5.51
C ALA A 168 15.94 -23.14 -5.06
N CYS A 169 16.67 -22.69 -4.04
CA CYS A 169 17.84 -23.39 -3.49
C CYS A 169 17.52 -24.80 -2.94
N GLY A 170 16.25 -25.08 -2.62
CA GLY A 170 15.81 -26.41 -2.20
C GLY A 170 15.61 -27.41 -3.35
N LEU A 171 15.66 -26.98 -4.61
CA LEU A 171 15.43 -27.82 -5.78
C LEU A 171 16.72 -28.45 -6.32
N THR A 172 16.62 -29.65 -6.88
CA THR A 172 17.71 -30.28 -7.62
C THR A 172 17.91 -29.60 -8.99
N GLY A 173 19.07 -29.83 -9.62
CA GLY A 173 19.32 -29.37 -10.99
C GLY A 173 18.26 -29.87 -11.99
N GLU A 174 17.87 -31.14 -11.86
CA GLU A 174 16.80 -31.72 -12.70
C GLU A 174 15.46 -31.02 -12.52
N GLN A 175 15.09 -30.68 -11.28
CA GLN A 175 13.85 -29.94 -11.01
C GLN A 175 13.90 -28.51 -11.56
N LEU A 176 15.05 -27.83 -11.48
CA LEU A 176 15.24 -26.48 -12.03
C LEU A 176 15.11 -26.44 -13.56
N ASP A 177 15.52 -27.52 -14.22
CA ASP A 177 15.58 -27.66 -15.68
C ASP A 177 14.41 -28.45 -16.26
N ARG A 178 13.48 -28.93 -15.42
CA ARG A 178 12.23 -29.54 -15.85
C ARG A 178 11.30 -28.49 -16.47
N GLU A 179 10.71 -28.82 -17.63
CA GLU A 179 9.67 -28.00 -18.24
C GLU A 179 8.36 -28.09 -17.44
N VAL A 180 8.10 -27.05 -16.66
CA VAL A 180 6.87 -26.87 -15.87
C VAL A 180 5.86 -25.99 -16.60
N ARG A 181 6.31 -25.22 -17.59
CA ARG A 181 5.48 -24.34 -18.41
C ARG A 181 5.88 -24.40 -19.90
N PRO A 182 5.71 -25.54 -20.59
CA PRO A 182 6.11 -25.68 -22.00
C PRO A 182 5.50 -24.58 -22.88
N GLY A 183 6.32 -23.93 -23.71
CA GLY A 183 5.90 -22.85 -24.62
C GLY A 183 5.54 -21.51 -23.96
N HIS A 184 5.59 -21.41 -22.62
CA HIS A 184 5.31 -20.16 -21.94
C HIS A 184 6.34 -19.08 -22.30
N THR A 185 5.84 -17.89 -22.64
CA THR A 185 6.63 -16.74 -23.08
C THR A 185 6.01 -15.49 -22.49
N VAL A 186 6.78 -14.70 -21.74
CA VAL A 186 6.29 -13.41 -21.20
C VAL A 186 6.44 -12.29 -22.24
N LEU A 187 7.57 -12.27 -22.95
CA LEU A 187 7.87 -11.29 -23.99
C LEU A 187 8.26 -12.04 -25.27
N ALA A 188 7.53 -11.78 -26.36
CA ALA A 188 7.72 -12.50 -27.62
C ALA A 188 9.17 -12.44 -28.14
N PHE A 189 9.85 -11.30 -27.92
CA PHE A 189 11.25 -11.10 -28.33
C PHE A 189 12.27 -11.82 -27.44
N ASP A 190 11.91 -12.18 -26.20
CA ASP A 190 12.78 -12.93 -25.30
C ASP A 190 12.78 -14.43 -25.62
N GLY A 191 11.71 -14.92 -26.26
CA GLY A 191 11.49 -16.35 -26.51
C GLY A 191 10.95 -17.09 -25.28
N PRO A 192 10.81 -18.42 -25.39
CA PRO A 192 10.17 -19.23 -24.36
C PRO A 192 11.02 -19.36 -23.08
N GLU A 193 10.34 -19.44 -21.94
CA GLU A 193 10.92 -19.65 -20.61
C GLU A 193 10.22 -20.79 -19.85
N PRO A 194 10.42 -22.05 -20.29
CA PRO A 194 9.58 -23.17 -19.85
C PRO A 194 9.96 -23.76 -18.48
N THR A 195 11.11 -23.37 -17.92
CA THR A 195 11.66 -23.94 -16.69
C THR A 195 11.87 -22.87 -15.62
N VAL A 196 11.99 -23.31 -14.36
CA VAL A 196 12.34 -22.43 -13.23
C VAL A 196 13.67 -21.72 -13.47
N ARG A 197 14.69 -22.41 -13.98
CA ARG A 197 15.99 -21.79 -14.29
C ARG A 197 15.87 -20.72 -15.37
N HIS A 198 15.04 -20.94 -16.41
CA HIS A 198 14.81 -19.91 -17.44
C HIS A 198 14.17 -18.67 -16.85
N MET A 199 13.08 -18.83 -16.08
CA MET A 199 12.38 -17.70 -15.48
C MET A 199 13.28 -16.89 -14.52
N LEU A 200 14.09 -17.57 -13.68
CA LEU A 200 15.04 -16.91 -12.78
C LEU A 200 16.12 -16.14 -13.54
N ASP A 201 16.74 -16.78 -14.53
CA ASP A 201 17.77 -16.13 -15.36
C ASP A 201 17.21 -14.95 -16.15
N ARG A 202 15.96 -15.02 -16.63
CA ARG A 202 15.29 -13.90 -17.31
C ARG A 202 15.05 -12.72 -16.37
N LEU A 203 14.62 -12.95 -15.12
CA LEU A 203 14.49 -11.87 -14.13
C LEU A 203 15.81 -11.12 -13.94
N VAL A 204 16.92 -11.85 -13.78
CA VAL A 204 18.25 -11.28 -13.60
C VAL A 204 18.73 -10.57 -14.86
N TRP A 205 18.67 -11.25 -16.01
CA TRP A 205 19.15 -10.74 -17.29
C TRP A 205 18.43 -9.47 -17.72
N THR A 206 17.09 -9.43 -17.64
CA THR A 206 16.30 -8.23 -17.95
C THR A 206 16.75 -7.06 -17.08
N LYS A 207 17.04 -7.29 -15.80
CA LYS A 207 17.50 -6.23 -14.89
C LYS A 207 18.88 -5.71 -15.29
N GLU A 208 19.83 -6.60 -15.60
CA GLU A 208 21.19 -6.24 -16.01
C GLU A 208 21.19 -5.43 -17.32
N VAL A 209 20.49 -5.92 -18.35
CA VAL A 209 20.43 -5.27 -19.68
C VAL A 209 19.83 -3.88 -19.59
N TRP A 210 18.67 -3.73 -18.95
CA TRP A 210 18.03 -2.42 -18.88
C TRP A 210 18.79 -1.44 -17.97
N SER A 211 19.45 -1.93 -16.92
CA SER A 211 20.29 -1.05 -16.08
C SER A 211 21.52 -0.58 -16.86
N ALA A 212 22.15 -1.45 -17.66
CA ALA A 212 23.23 -1.07 -18.56
C ALA A 212 22.77 -0.04 -19.60
N ALA A 213 21.61 -0.27 -20.25
CA ALA A 213 21.05 0.64 -21.25
C ALA A 213 20.75 2.03 -20.65
N ILE A 214 20.07 2.08 -19.49
CA ILE A 214 19.76 3.35 -18.80
C ILE A 214 21.04 4.10 -18.41
N ALA A 215 22.08 3.38 -17.99
CA ALA A 215 23.35 3.96 -17.59
C ALA A 215 24.29 4.29 -18.77
N GLY A 216 23.93 3.95 -20.01
CA GLY A 216 24.79 4.12 -21.18
C GLY A 216 26.04 3.23 -21.17
N ARG A 217 25.92 2.01 -20.65
CA ARG A 217 27.00 1.00 -20.58
C ARG A 217 26.80 -0.09 -21.63
N ASP A 218 27.86 -0.83 -21.92
CA ASP A 218 27.81 -1.99 -22.82
C ASP A 218 26.83 -3.06 -22.32
N LEU A 219 26.27 -3.82 -23.26
CA LEU A 219 25.44 -4.97 -22.94
C LEU A 219 26.26 -5.99 -22.12
N PRO A 220 25.69 -6.54 -21.04
CA PRO A 220 26.33 -7.59 -20.26
C PRO A 220 26.61 -8.82 -21.14
N ALA A 221 27.72 -9.53 -20.89
CA ALA A 221 28.14 -10.67 -21.73
C ALA A 221 27.42 -12.01 -21.42
N GLY A 222 26.33 -11.97 -20.64
CA GLY A 222 25.77 -13.15 -19.99
C GLY A 222 26.54 -13.53 -18.71
N GLY A 223 26.03 -14.51 -17.97
CA GLY A 223 26.64 -14.89 -16.70
C GLY A 223 26.28 -16.29 -16.23
N ASP A 224 26.83 -16.66 -15.07
CA ASP A 224 26.55 -17.94 -14.42
C ASP A 224 25.04 -18.09 -14.15
N ARG A 225 24.49 -19.24 -14.55
CA ARG A 225 23.08 -19.64 -14.41
C ARG A 225 22.86 -20.63 -13.25
N SER A 226 23.90 -20.91 -12.47
CA SER A 226 23.76 -21.53 -11.15
C SER A 226 22.94 -20.62 -10.23
N LEU A 227 22.28 -21.18 -9.21
CA LEU A 227 21.50 -20.35 -8.28
C LEU A 227 22.38 -19.34 -7.51
N GLU A 228 23.61 -19.73 -7.18
CA GLU A 228 24.60 -18.84 -6.56
C GLU A 228 25.01 -17.70 -7.49
N GLY A 229 25.27 -18.02 -8.76
CA GLY A 229 25.59 -17.05 -9.80
C GLY A 229 24.44 -16.07 -10.05
N LEU A 230 23.21 -16.59 -10.18
CA LEU A 230 22.00 -15.79 -10.33
C LEU A 230 21.76 -14.89 -9.13
N ARG A 231 21.96 -15.38 -7.90
CA ARG A 231 21.80 -14.57 -6.69
C ARG A 231 22.81 -13.44 -6.65
N SER A 232 24.08 -13.74 -6.90
CA SER A 232 25.15 -12.74 -6.90
C SER A 232 24.95 -11.67 -7.98
N ARG A 233 24.44 -12.06 -9.15
CA ARG A 233 24.09 -11.15 -10.24
C ARG A 233 22.87 -10.30 -9.88
N TRP A 234 21.83 -10.90 -9.30
CA TRP A 234 20.64 -10.19 -8.84
C TRP A 234 20.98 -9.09 -7.84
N ASP A 235 21.75 -9.40 -6.79
CA ASP A 235 22.08 -8.44 -5.73
C ASP A 235 22.79 -7.19 -6.28
N ARG A 236 23.63 -7.35 -7.31
CA ARG A 236 24.27 -6.22 -8.01
C ARG A 236 23.29 -5.47 -8.90
N ALA A 237 22.54 -6.19 -9.72
CA ALA A 237 21.63 -5.61 -10.70
C ALA A 237 20.46 -4.86 -10.04
N SER A 238 19.90 -5.39 -8.94
CA SER A 238 18.81 -4.76 -8.20
C SER A 238 19.28 -3.48 -7.48
N ALA A 239 20.48 -3.51 -6.88
CA ALA A 239 21.08 -2.34 -6.25
C ALA A 239 21.40 -1.23 -7.26
N ASP A 240 21.99 -1.56 -8.41
CA ASP A 240 22.28 -0.61 -9.48
C ASP A 240 20.99 -0.03 -10.08
N PHE A 241 20.00 -0.88 -10.40
CA PHE A 241 18.70 -0.42 -10.90
C PHE A 241 18.02 0.52 -9.91
N ARG A 242 18.02 0.20 -8.61
CA ARG A 242 17.48 1.07 -7.56
C ARG A 242 18.17 2.44 -7.55
N ALA A 243 19.49 2.47 -7.66
CA ALA A 243 20.25 3.72 -7.70
C ALA A 243 19.90 4.57 -8.94
N LEU A 244 19.76 3.92 -10.11
CA LEU A 244 19.37 4.58 -11.35
C LEU A 244 17.96 5.18 -11.26
N VAL A 245 16.96 4.42 -10.78
CA VAL A 245 15.59 4.95 -10.65
C VAL A 245 15.53 6.09 -9.64
N HIS A 246 16.28 5.98 -8.53
CA HIS A 246 16.37 7.07 -7.56
C HIS A 246 16.95 8.35 -8.18
N ASP A 247 18.01 8.25 -8.99
CA ASP A 247 18.58 9.41 -9.68
C ASP A 247 17.62 10.00 -10.73
N ILE A 248 16.96 9.16 -11.53
CA ILE A 248 15.95 9.59 -12.51
C ILE A 248 14.83 10.36 -11.82
N ARG A 249 14.31 9.84 -10.70
CA ARG A 249 13.30 10.52 -9.88
C ARG A 249 13.80 11.85 -9.37
N ARG A 250 15.00 11.87 -8.78
CA ARG A 250 15.62 13.09 -8.20
C ARG A 250 15.75 14.20 -9.24
N ARG A 251 16.04 13.85 -10.50
CA ARG A 251 16.15 14.81 -11.62
C ARG A 251 14.83 15.06 -12.36
N ASN A 252 13.75 14.36 -12.00
CA ASN A 252 12.48 14.35 -12.72
C ASN A 252 12.63 14.00 -14.22
N ALA A 253 13.54 13.07 -14.52
CA ALA A 253 13.98 12.69 -15.86
C ALA A 253 13.14 11.56 -16.50
N TRP A 254 11.91 11.36 -16.04
CA TRP A 254 11.07 10.22 -16.48
C TRP A 254 10.79 10.20 -17.98
N ASN A 255 10.76 11.39 -18.60
CA ASN A 255 10.50 11.56 -20.02
C ASN A 255 11.78 11.68 -20.87
N ASP A 256 12.96 11.64 -20.25
CA ASP A 256 14.22 11.55 -20.99
C ASP A 256 14.16 10.28 -21.83
N THR A 257 14.60 10.37 -23.09
CA THR A 257 14.45 9.32 -24.08
C THR A 257 15.81 8.95 -24.63
N PHE A 258 16.10 7.65 -24.69
CA PHE A 258 17.22 7.14 -25.47
C PHE A 258 16.70 6.36 -26.69
N VAL A 259 17.49 6.37 -27.75
CA VAL A 259 17.22 5.64 -28.99
C VAL A 259 18.10 4.40 -28.98
N ASP A 260 17.47 3.24 -28.92
CA ASP A 260 18.17 1.97 -28.99
C ASP A 260 18.31 1.54 -30.45
N ALA A 261 19.51 1.74 -30.98
CA ALA A 261 19.88 1.33 -32.33
C ALA A 261 20.07 -0.19 -32.47
N LEU A 262 20.10 -0.94 -31.36
CA LEU A 262 20.21 -2.40 -31.37
C LEU A 262 18.86 -3.10 -31.59
N CYS A 263 17.76 -2.37 -31.43
CA CYS A 263 16.43 -2.85 -31.81
C CYS A 263 16.25 -2.85 -33.34
N ASP A 264 15.54 -3.85 -33.87
CA ASP A 264 15.07 -3.87 -35.27
C ASP A 264 13.53 -3.91 -35.32
N PRO A 265 12.85 -2.83 -35.76
CA PRO A 265 13.42 -1.54 -36.17
C PRO A 265 13.97 -0.76 -34.97
N VAL A 266 14.79 0.27 -35.21
CA VAL A 266 15.29 1.18 -34.18
C VAL A 266 14.12 1.74 -33.36
N GLN A 267 14.22 1.67 -32.02
CA GLN A 267 13.14 2.11 -31.12
C GLN A 267 13.63 3.23 -30.21
N SER A 268 12.71 4.08 -29.78
CA SER A 268 12.94 5.11 -28.77
C SER A 268 12.22 4.73 -27.48
N PHE A 269 12.90 4.84 -26.36
CA PHE A 269 12.37 4.47 -25.05
C PHE A 269 12.51 5.63 -24.06
N THR A 270 11.41 6.01 -23.41
CA THR A 270 11.47 6.91 -22.26
C THR A 270 11.99 6.14 -21.04
N LEU A 271 12.76 6.80 -20.17
CA LEU A 271 13.27 6.15 -18.96
C LEU A 271 12.13 5.63 -18.05
N GLY A 272 11.06 6.41 -17.90
CA GLY A 272 9.86 5.97 -17.17
C GLY A 272 9.15 4.80 -17.83
N GLY A 273 9.09 4.77 -19.17
CA GLY A 273 8.52 3.65 -19.93
C GLY A 273 9.31 2.35 -19.73
N VAL A 274 10.65 2.42 -19.76
CA VAL A 274 11.52 1.27 -19.47
C VAL A 274 11.30 0.74 -18.06
N ILE A 275 11.27 1.62 -17.06
CA ILE A 275 11.07 1.21 -15.67
C ILE A 275 9.71 0.54 -15.48
N ALA A 276 8.65 1.09 -16.08
CA ALA A 276 7.33 0.50 -16.09
C ALA A 276 7.32 -0.87 -16.79
N HIS A 277 7.98 -1.00 -17.94
CA HIS A 277 8.15 -2.26 -18.66
C HIS A 277 8.83 -3.31 -17.77
N VAL A 278 10.02 -3.01 -17.23
CA VAL A 278 10.80 -3.93 -16.40
C VAL A 278 9.98 -4.42 -15.21
N LEU A 279 9.36 -3.51 -14.45
CA LEU A 279 8.59 -3.89 -13.25
C LEU A 279 7.33 -4.69 -13.59
N THR A 280 6.66 -4.37 -14.69
CA THR A 280 5.42 -5.05 -15.12
C THR A 280 5.71 -6.50 -15.51
N PHE A 281 6.69 -6.72 -16.40
CA PHE A 281 7.00 -8.06 -16.88
C PHE A 281 7.74 -8.89 -15.83
N ALA A 282 8.53 -8.27 -14.96
CA ALA A 282 9.08 -8.94 -13.78
C ALA A 282 7.97 -9.39 -12.82
N ALA A 283 6.93 -8.58 -12.58
CA ALA A 283 5.81 -8.98 -11.73
C ALA A 283 5.07 -10.20 -12.32
N HIS A 284 4.78 -10.20 -13.61
CA HIS A 284 4.13 -11.34 -14.27
C HIS A 284 4.98 -12.62 -14.15
N ARG A 285 6.27 -12.53 -14.47
CA ARG A 285 7.20 -13.66 -14.39
C ARG A 285 7.34 -14.21 -12.97
N ARG A 286 7.38 -13.34 -11.95
CA ARG A 286 7.42 -13.76 -10.53
C ARG A 286 6.17 -14.53 -10.11
N GLN A 287 4.98 -14.22 -10.64
CA GLN A 287 3.77 -15.00 -10.35
C GLN A 287 3.86 -16.39 -10.95
N VAL A 288 4.22 -16.50 -12.23
CA VAL A 288 4.35 -17.80 -12.92
C VAL A 288 5.42 -18.66 -12.23
N LEU A 289 6.55 -18.04 -11.85
CA LEU A 289 7.62 -18.70 -11.12
C LEU A 289 7.17 -19.18 -9.73
N ALA A 290 6.40 -18.38 -9.00
CA ALA A 290 5.88 -18.76 -7.68
C ALA A 290 4.97 -20.00 -7.76
N GLU A 291 4.11 -20.07 -8.77
CA GLU A 291 3.27 -21.25 -9.04
C GLU A 291 4.12 -22.46 -9.43
N ALA A 292 5.09 -22.28 -10.32
CA ALA A 292 6.01 -23.34 -10.73
C ALA A 292 6.82 -23.93 -9.56
N LEU A 293 7.31 -23.10 -8.64
CA LEU A 293 7.99 -23.56 -7.43
C LEU A 293 7.06 -24.37 -6.52
N SER A 294 5.81 -23.92 -6.38
CA SER A 294 4.80 -24.62 -5.59
C SER A 294 4.49 -26.01 -6.16
N GLU A 295 4.37 -26.13 -7.48
CA GLU A 295 4.16 -27.42 -8.18
C GLU A 295 5.33 -28.39 -8.03
N LEU A 296 6.55 -27.87 -7.85
CA LEU A 296 7.75 -28.66 -7.58
C LEU A 296 7.91 -29.01 -6.09
N GLY A 297 6.95 -28.64 -5.24
CA GLY A 297 6.88 -29.03 -3.83
C GLY A 297 7.48 -28.03 -2.84
N VAL A 298 7.72 -26.78 -3.24
CA VAL A 298 8.19 -25.73 -2.32
C VAL A 298 6.99 -25.21 -1.50
N VAL A 299 7.02 -25.41 -0.18
CA VAL A 299 5.83 -25.25 0.69
C VAL A 299 5.61 -23.84 1.26
N ASP A 300 6.56 -22.92 1.10
CA ASP A 300 6.49 -21.54 1.64
C ASP A 300 6.93 -20.49 0.61
N VAL A 301 6.29 -20.49 -0.56
CA VAL A 301 6.54 -19.44 -1.54
C VAL A 301 6.02 -18.11 -1.01
N ALA A 302 6.89 -17.09 -0.99
CA ALA A 302 6.61 -15.81 -0.33
C ALA A 302 5.34 -15.12 -0.87
N PRO A 303 4.64 -14.32 -0.04
CA PRO A 303 3.51 -13.52 -0.49
C PRO A 303 3.89 -12.69 -1.71
N THR A 304 3.16 -12.86 -2.82
CA THR A 304 3.51 -12.18 -4.07
C THR A 304 2.87 -10.79 -4.18
N CYS A 305 1.96 -10.46 -3.26
CA CYS A 305 1.22 -9.21 -3.27
C CYS A 305 2.00 -8.09 -2.56
N PRO A 306 2.19 -6.91 -3.22
CA PRO A 306 2.80 -5.75 -2.57
C PRO A 306 2.12 -5.31 -1.27
N LEU A 307 0.80 -5.50 -1.15
CA LEU A 307 0.05 -5.14 0.07
C LEU A 307 0.42 -6.04 1.26
N GLU A 308 0.62 -7.34 1.02
CA GLU A 308 0.99 -8.30 2.06
C GLU A 308 2.44 -8.07 2.48
N TRP A 309 3.32 -7.84 1.51
CA TRP A 309 4.70 -7.41 1.76
C TRP A 309 4.77 -6.13 2.59
N GLU A 310 4.00 -5.09 2.24
CA GLU A 310 4.01 -3.82 2.96
C GLU A 310 3.52 -4.00 4.41
N ARG A 311 2.49 -4.82 4.64
CA ARG A 311 2.02 -5.17 5.99
C ARG A 311 3.11 -5.89 6.79
N ALA A 312 3.75 -6.90 6.22
CA ALA A 312 4.82 -7.65 6.88
C ALA A 312 6.02 -6.74 7.21
N ARG A 313 6.41 -5.87 6.28
CA ARG A 313 7.50 -4.90 6.45
C ARG A 313 7.21 -3.90 7.56
N LEU A 314 5.98 -3.37 7.63
CA LEU A 314 5.57 -2.46 8.69
C LEU A 314 5.52 -3.15 10.06
N ALA A 315 5.05 -4.39 10.12
CA ALA A 315 5.04 -5.19 11.34
C ALA A 315 6.46 -5.54 11.85
N ALA A 316 7.44 -5.68 10.94
CA ALA A 316 8.83 -6.00 11.27
C ALA A 316 9.66 -4.80 11.73
N ARG A 317 9.17 -3.56 11.59
CA ARG A 317 9.90 -2.37 12.07
C ARG A 317 10.02 -2.44 13.60
N PRO A 318 11.23 -2.34 14.18
CA PRO A 318 11.38 -2.31 15.63
C PRO A 318 10.58 -1.12 16.17
N HIS A 319 9.59 -1.40 17.02
CA HIS A 319 8.86 -0.37 17.73
C HIS A 319 9.85 0.33 18.66
N THR A 320 10.34 1.52 18.29
CA THR A 320 11.22 2.31 19.16
C THR A 320 10.49 2.56 20.49
N PRO A 321 10.91 1.99 21.63
CA PRO A 321 10.29 2.25 22.92
C PRO A 321 10.91 3.53 23.49
N ALA A 322 10.71 4.65 22.80
CA ALA A 322 11.03 5.96 23.33
C ALA A 322 9.70 6.67 23.61
N GLN A 323 9.17 6.49 24.83
CA GLN A 323 8.21 7.38 25.55
C GLN A 323 7.31 6.66 26.58
N LEU A 324 7.62 5.43 27.02
CA LEU A 324 6.86 4.74 28.09
C LEU A 324 7.41 4.92 29.52
N ARG A 325 8.14 6.00 29.84
CA ARG A 325 8.58 6.28 31.24
C ARG A 325 7.83 7.43 31.93
N GLY A 326 6.66 7.82 31.43
CA GLY A 326 5.90 8.95 31.99
C GLY A 326 4.60 8.62 32.71
N ALA A 327 4.13 7.36 32.70
CA ALA A 327 2.76 7.04 33.13
C ALA A 327 2.64 5.90 34.16
N GLU A 328 3.74 5.37 34.69
CA GLU A 328 3.73 4.35 35.75
C GLU A 328 4.00 4.91 37.17
N GLU A 329 4.26 6.21 37.33
CA GLU A 329 4.55 6.82 38.64
C GLU A 329 3.45 7.73 39.21
N ALA A 330 2.18 7.47 38.90
CA ALA A 330 1.07 8.07 39.64
C ALA A 330 0.12 6.98 40.14
N ARG A 331 0.53 6.32 41.22
CA ARG A 331 -0.36 5.63 42.16
C ARG A 331 -0.76 6.57 43.27
#